data_AF-A0A930RUW0-F1
#
_entry.id   AF-A0A930RUW0-F1
#
_cell.length_a   1.000
_cell.length_b   1.000
_cell.length_c   1.000
_cell.angle_alpha   90.00
_cell.angle_beta   90.00
_cell.angle_gamma   90.00
#
_symmetry.space_group_name_H-M   'P 1'
#
loop_
_entity.id
_entity.type
_entity.pdbx_description
1 polymer ?
#
loop_
_entity_poly.entity_id
_entity_poly.type
_entity_poly.pdbx_seq_one_letter_code
_entity_poly.pdbx_strand_id
1 'polypeptide(L)'
;VNTGEKEVTSYTNKSLALNYVKAYAHNTRRDNATVDDTSYFQNMYAFFTTGSDVSNVTLTLSREAGDEATYFDEIRTFENNSSMYGDNHDTAKGTFKQDFENVAQGIFPFVIGGIEGVEDNRTHLSEKHGPYTQRDWNGKKVDDVIEGNWSLKTNGLVSRRNLVYQTIPQNFRFEAGKTYRITFDYEAGSDSTYAFVVGKGEFQSGQASNLEMHELPNSWTDSKKAKRATFLVTGAETGDTWVGIYSTGNASNT
;
A
#
# COMPACT_ATOMS: atom_id res chain seq x y z
N VAL A 1 -11.40 15.73 -9.21
CA VAL A 1 -10.80 17.05 -9.50
C VAL A 1 -11.06 17.38 -10.96
N ASN A 2 -11.58 18.56 -11.25
CA ASN A 2 -11.80 19.04 -12.60
C ASN A 2 -10.88 20.24 -12.85
N THR A 3 -10.00 20.13 -13.84
CA THR A 3 -8.97 21.12 -14.17
C THR A 3 -9.44 22.16 -15.20
N GLY A 4 -10.71 22.12 -15.60
CA GLY A 4 -11.26 22.87 -16.74
C GLY A 4 -11.10 22.13 -18.08
N GLU A 5 -10.00 21.39 -18.24
CA GLU A 5 -9.71 20.59 -19.45
C GLU A 5 -9.98 19.09 -19.25
N LYS A 6 -9.83 18.60 -18.02
CA LYS A 6 -9.94 17.17 -17.68
C LYS A 6 -10.55 16.99 -16.31
N GLU A 7 -11.32 15.91 -16.16
CA GLU A 7 -11.82 15.46 -14.87
C GLU A 7 -11.19 14.12 -14.51
N VAL A 8 -10.65 14.04 -13.29
CA VAL A 8 -10.18 12.80 -12.68
C VAL A 8 -11.02 12.49 -11.44
N THR A 9 -11.32 11.22 -11.24
CA THR A 9 -12.14 10.76 -10.11
C THR A 9 -11.53 9.51 -9.48
N SER A 10 -11.69 9.41 -8.17
CA SER A 10 -11.38 8.25 -7.34
C SER A 10 -12.51 8.09 -6.34
N TYR A 11 -12.80 6.85 -5.96
CA TYR A 11 -13.90 6.55 -5.07
C TYR A 11 -13.59 5.33 -4.20
N THR A 12 -14.30 5.25 -3.09
CA THR A 12 -14.31 4.11 -2.18
C THR A 12 -15.75 3.68 -1.93
N ASN A 13 -15.97 2.38 -1.71
CA ASN A 13 -17.23 1.87 -1.18
C ASN A 13 -17.10 1.84 0.36
N LYS A 14 -17.60 0.79 1.02
CA LYS A 14 -17.33 0.59 2.44
C LYS A 14 -15.83 0.38 2.66
N SER A 15 -15.20 1.21 3.50
CA SER A 15 -13.79 1.05 3.86
C SER A 15 -13.54 -0.29 4.56
N LEU A 16 -12.39 -0.91 4.26
CA LEU A 16 -12.07 -2.27 4.71
C LEU A 16 -10.75 -2.41 5.47
N ALA A 17 -10.03 -1.30 5.71
CA ALA A 17 -8.77 -1.29 6.44
C ALA A 17 -8.80 -0.26 7.58
N LEU A 18 -8.73 -0.76 8.82
CA LEU A 18 -8.53 0.06 10.00
C LEU A 18 -7.23 0.87 9.90
N ASN A 19 -7.19 2.04 10.53
CA ASN A 19 -6.00 2.89 10.52
C ASN A 19 -5.07 2.60 11.71
N TYR A 20 -3.84 2.18 11.42
CA TYR A 20 -2.86 1.76 12.41
C TYR A 20 -1.70 2.74 12.64
N VAL A 21 -1.79 3.98 12.12
CA VAL A 21 -0.72 4.97 12.19
C VAL A 21 -0.85 5.80 13.46
N LYS A 22 -0.04 5.51 14.49
CA LYS A 22 -0.21 6.12 15.82
C LYS A 22 -0.08 7.63 15.87
N ALA A 23 0.80 8.21 15.06
CA ALA A 23 0.95 9.66 14.98
C ALA A 23 -0.16 10.36 14.17
N TYR A 24 -1.05 9.61 13.51
CA TYR A 24 -2.14 10.16 12.72
C TYR A 24 -3.39 10.38 13.58
N ALA A 25 -4.07 11.51 13.39
CA ALA A 25 -5.20 11.93 14.22
C ALA A 25 -6.39 10.97 14.15
N HIS A 26 -6.62 10.32 13.01
CA HIS A 26 -7.75 9.40 12.82
C HIS A 26 -7.31 7.93 12.81
N ASN A 27 -6.36 7.55 13.67
CA ASN A 27 -6.06 6.13 13.90
C ASN A 27 -7.19 5.42 14.66
N THR A 28 -7.18 4.09 14.66
CA THR A 28 -8.28 3.29 15.26
C THR A 28 -8.19 3.10 16.78
N ARG A 29 -7.35 3.88 17.49
CA ARG A 29 -7.46 3.89 18.97
C ARG A 29 -8.81 4.48 19.35
N ARG A 30 -9.36 4.01 20.48
CA ARG A 30 -10.69 4.41 20.93
C ARG A 30 -10.85 5.92 21.10
N ASP A 31 -9.82 6.57 21.61
CA ASP A 31 -9.70 8.02 21.81
C ASP A 31 -9.62 8.82 20.49
N ASN A 32 -9.32 8.16 19.37
CA ASN A 32 -9.21 8.76 18.03
C ASN A 32 -10.25 8.17 17.04
N ALA A 33 -11.13 7.28 17.51
CA ALA A 33 -12.09 6.59 16.68
C ALA A 33 -13.03 7.58 15.99
N THR A 34 -13.41 7.28 14.76
CA THR A 34 -14.38 8.09 14.01
C THR A 34 -15.77 7.93 14.62
N VAL A 35 -16.20 6.69 14.79
CA VAL A 35 -17.49 6.29 15.36
C VAL A 35 -17.41 4.81 15.78
N ASP A 36 -18.23 4.39 16.73
CA ASP A 36 -18.33 3.00 17.20
C ASP A 36 -16.97 2.37 17.58
N ASP A 37 -16.14 3.15 18.29
CA ASP A 37 -14.82 2.76 18.78
C ASP A 37 -13.82 2.29 17.68
N THR A 38 -14.07 2.62 16.40
CA THR A 38 -13.19 2.29 15.26
C THR A 38 -12.89 3.48 14.34
N SER A 39 -11.79 3.40 13.58
CA SER A 39 -11.50 4.32 12.48
C SER A 39 -10.94 3.57 11.27
N TYR A 40 -11.57 3.81 10.13
CA TYR A 40 -11.16 3.32 8.81
C TYR A 40 -10.63 4.44 7.90
N PHE A 41 -10.25 5.59 8.48
CA PHE A 41 -9.68 6.69 7.70
C PHE A 41 -8.42 6.21 6.96
N GLN A 42 -8.42 6.38 5.64
CA GLN A 42 -7.29 6.15 4.77
C GLN A 42 -7.32 7.23 3.70
N ASN A 43 -6.16 7.79 3.33
CA ASN A 43 -6.13 8.84 2.32
C ASN A 43 -6.59 8.28 0.96
N MET A 44 -7.48 9.01 0.30
CA MET A 44 -7.92 8.73 -1.06
C MET A 44 -7.31 9.78 -2.00
N TYR A 45 -6.73 9.32 -3.11
CA TYR A 45 -5.94 10.18 -3.99
C TYR A 45 -6.61 10.42 -5.34
N ALA A 46 -6.39 11.61 -5.88
CA ALA A 46 -6.60 11.91 -7.29
C ALA A 46 -5.37 12.66 -7.81
N PHE A 47 -4.70 12.09 -8.80
CA PHE A 47 -3.53 12.68 -9.48
C PHE A 47 -4.00 13.40 -10.73
N PHE A 48 -3.54 14.63 -10.94
CA PHE A 48 -3.99 15.48 -12.03
C PHE A 48 -2.93 16.52 -12.41
N THR A 49 -2.98 16.97 -13.65
CA THR A 49 -2.11 18.02 -14.18
C THR A 49 -2.97 19.24 -14.52
N THR A 50 -2.57 20.43 -14.06
CA THR A 50 -3.25 21.67 -14.45
C THR A 50 -2.90 22.06 -15.88
N GLY A 51 -3.84 22.70 -16.58
CA GLY A 51 -3.57 23.36 -17.85
C GLY A 51 -2.83 24.70 -17.66
N SER A 52 -2.79 25.51 -18.73
CA SER A 52 -2.24 26.87 -18.66
C SER A 52 -3.15 27.85 -17.91
N ASP A 53 -4.46 27.59 -17.88
CA ASP A 53 -5.43 28.32 -17.08
C ASP A 53 -5.74 27.56 -15.78
N VAL A 54 -5.48 28.21 -14.65
CA VAL A 54 -5.69 27.66 -13.30
C VAL A 54 -6.81 28.40 -12.55
N SER A 55 -7.54 29.29 -13.22
CA SER A 55 -8.55 30.15 -12.58
C SER A 55 -9.78 29.40 -12.07
N ASN A 56 -10.03 28.19 -12.56
CA ASN A 56 -11.26 27.44 -12.27
C ASN A 56 -11.01 25.92 -12.05
N VAL A 57 -9.94 25.56 -11.33
CA VAL A 57 -9.74 24.18 -10.89
C VAL A 57 -10.65 23.90 -9.70
N THR A 58 -11.45 22.82 -9.78
CA THR A 58 -12.43 22.47 -8.73
C THR A 58 -12.19 21.08 -8.14
N LEU A 59 -12.36 20.99 -6.83
CA LEU A 59 -12.37 19.74 -6.07
C LEU A 59 -13.78 19.51 -5.51
N THR A 60 -14.31 18.31 -5.74
CA THR A 60 -15.64 17.91 -5.28
C THR A 60 -15.50 16.66 -4.44
N LEU A 61 -15.98 16.74 -3.19
CA LEU A 61 -16.31 15.57 -2.39
C LEU A 61 -17.79 15.27 -2.59
N SER A 62 -18.11 14.02 -2.90
CA SER A 62 -19.49 13.60 -3.15
C SER A 62 -19.73 12.23 -2.56
N ARG A 63 -21.00 11.92 -2.33
CA ARG A 63 -21.44 10.61 -1.89
C ARG A 63 -22.80 10.30 -2.51
N GLU A 64 -22.90 9.14 -3.13
CA GLU A 64 -24.15 8.62 -3.69
C GLU A 64 -25.16 8.25 -2.59
N ALA A 65 -26.42 8.00 -2.94
CA ALA A 65 -27.46 7.67 -1.96
C ALA A 65 -27.10 6.43 -1.11
N GLY A 66 -27.36 6.51 0.20
CA GLY A 66 -27.19 5.41 1.15
C GLY A 66 -27.49 5.86 2.57
N ASP A 67 -27.87 4.91 3.44
CA ASP A 67 -28.34 5.19 4.80
C ASP A 67 -27.19 5.42 5.80
N GLU A 68 -26.09 4.70 5.63
CA GLU A 68 -24.91 4.75 6.52
C GLU A 68 -24.09 6.02 6.33
N ALA A 69 -23.17 6.37 7.24
CA ALA A 69 -22.34 7.59 7.18
C ALA A 69 -21.09 7.46 6.27
N THR A 70 -20.54 8.60 5.85
CA THR A 70 -19.21 8.72 5.23
C THR A 70 -18.53 9.95 5.82
N TYR A 71 -17.29 9.80 6.27
CA TYR A 71 -16.53 10.83 6.95
C TYR A 71 -15.36 11.27 6.07
N PHE A 72 -15.15 12.58 5.96
CA PHE A 72 -14.04 13.18 5.25
C PHE A 72 -13.36 14.19 6.17
N ASP A 73 -12.03 14.20 6.17
CA ASP A 73 -11.21 15.20 6.84
C ASP A 73 -9.86 15.30 6.09
N GLU A 74 -9.13 16.39 6.32
CA GLU A 74 -7.76 16.63 5.80
C GLU A 74 -7.63 16.57 4.27
N ILE A 75 -8.26 17.51 3.57
CA ILE A 75 -8.03 17.71 2.13
C ILE A 75 -6.66 18.37 1.94
N ARG A 76 -5.73 17.66 1.28
CA ARG A 76 -4.37 18.16 1.02
C ARG A 76 -4.04 18.12 -0.47
N THR A 77 -3.75 19.29 -1.05
CA THR A 77 -3.26 19.44 -2.43
C THR A 77 -1.81 19.90 -2.42
N PHE A 78 -0.96 19.22 -3.17
CA PHE A 78 0.47 19.53 -3.27
C PHE A 78 1.05 18.97 -4.57
N GLU A 79 2.21 19.49 -4.96
CA GLU A 79 2.93 19.02 -6.15
C GLU A 79 3.41 17.58 -5.99
N ASN A 80 3.30 16.78 -7.06
CA ASN A 80 3.78 15.41 -7.09
C ASN A 80 4.14 15.02 -8.54
N ASN A 81 5.25 14.33 -8.72
CA ASN A 81 5.77 13.97 -10.05
C ASN A 81 5.69 12.46 -10.36
N SER A 82 4.81 11.72 -9.66
CA SER A 82 4.63 10.28 -9.94
C SER A 82 4.04 10.04 -11.33
N SER A 83 4.30 8.88 -11.91
CA SER A 83 3.82 8.50 -13.25
C SER A 83 3.24 7.07 -13.28
N MET A 84 2.35 6.80 -12.32
CA MET A 84 1.93 5.43 -12.00
C MET A 84 0.96 4.81 -13.02
N TYR A 85 0.25 5.59 -13.84
CA TYR A 85 -0.87 5.10 -14.66
C TYR A 85 -0.48 5.01 -16.14
N GLY A 86 0.02 3.85 -16.56
CA GLY A 86 0.50 3.66 -17.93
C GLY A 86 1.60 4.65 -18.29
N ASP A 87 2.55 4.85 -17.38
CA ASP A 87 3.66 5.81 -17.50
C ASP A 87 3.23 7.30 -17.57
N ASN A 88 2.03 7.62 -17.08
CA ASN A 88 1.49 8.99 -16.96
C ASN A 88 1.15 9.35 -15.50
N HIS A 89 1.13 10.64 -15.20
CA HIS A 89 0.84 11.18 -13.86
C HIS A 89 -0.64 11.05 -13.47
N ASP A 90 -1.52 11.57 -14.31
CA ASP A 90 -2.94 11.68 -13.99
C ASP A 90 -3.60 10.32 -13.71
N THR A 91 -4.54 10.30 -12.78
CA THR A 91 -5.37 9.12 -12.50
C THR A 91 -6.11 8.70 -13.77
N ALA A 92 -5.80 7.50 -14.26
CA ALA A 92 -6.29 6.99 -15.53
C ALA A 92 -6.23 5.45 -15.59
N LYS A 93 -6.77 4.89 -16.67
CA LYS A 93 -6.57 3.48 -17.01
C LYS A 93 -5.15 3.28 -17.54
N GLY A 94 -4.56 2.12 -17.27
CA GLY A 94 -3.24 1.73 -17.77
C GLY A 94 -2.60 0.69 -16.86
N THR A 95 -1.42 0.20 -17.25
CA THR A 95 -0.60 -0.61 -16.35
C THR A 95 -0.17 0.24 -15.17
N PHE A 96 -0.49 -0.20 -13.95
CA PHE A 96 -0.05 0.46 -12.74
C PHE A 96 1.40 0.09 -12.41
N LYS A 97 2.23 1.09 -12.09
CA LYS A 97 3.62 0.91 -11.66
C LYS A 97 3.90 1.81 -10.47
N GLN A 98 4.62 1.29 -9.48
CA GLN A 98 5.13 2.04 -8.34
C GLN A 98 6.60 1.68 -8.15
N ASP A 99 7.49 2.62 -8.46
CA ASP A 99 8.92 2.54 -8.20
C ASP A 99 9.32 3.12 -6.84
N PHE A 100 8.37 3.76 -6.16
CA PHE A 100 8.49 4.47 -4.88
C PHE A 100 9.30 5.77 -4.91
N GLU A 101 9.71 6.26 -6.08
CA GLU A 101 10.57 7.45 -6.20
C GLU A 101 9.81 8.77 -6.01
N ASN A 102 8.49 8.76 -6.23
CA ASN A 102 7.65 9.96 -6.20
C ASN A 102 6.38 9.73 -5.36
N VAL A 103 6.50 9.03 -4.24
CA VAL A 103 5.36 8.80 -3.33
C VAL A 103 4.93 10.12 -2.70
N ALA A 104 3.63 10.40 -2.77
CA ALA A 104 3.04 11.63 -2.25
C ALA A 104 3.09 11.67 -0.70
N GLN A 105 2.56 10.63 -0.04
CA GLN A 105 2.87 10.28 1.35
C GLN A 105 2.70 8.78 1.59
N GLY A 106 3.29 8.29 2.68
CA GLY A 106 3.04 6.95 3.19
C GLY A 106 3.66 5.87 2.31
N ILE A 107 2.91 4.82 2.00
CA ILE A 107 3.40 3.64 1.26
C ILE A 107 2.46 3.26 0.10
N PHE A 108 1.81 4.27 -0.51
CA PHE A 108 0.84 4.09 -1.59
C PHE A 108 1.37 3.16 -2.72
N PRO A 109 0.59 2.18 -3.20
CA PRO A 109 -0.85 2.00 -3.03
C PRO A 109 -1.27 1.24 -1.76
N PHE A 110 -0.31 0.87 -0.91
CA PHE A 110 -0.58 0.14 0.30
C PHE A 110 -0.98 1.07 1.46
N VAL A 111 -1.61 0.48 2.46
CA VAL A 111 -1.84 1.06 3.79
C VAL A 111 -1.34 0.10 4.86
N ILE A 112 -0.89 0.63 5.99
CA ILE A 112 -0.33 -0.17 7.08
C ILE A 112 -1.42 -1.08 7.70
N GLY A 113 -1.08 -2.35 7.88
CA GLY A 113 -1.93 -3.35 8.52
C GLY A 113 -1.70 -3.42 10.04
N GLY A 114 -2.52 -4.23 10.71
CA GLY A 114 -2.56 -4.32 12.17
C GLY A 114 -1.46 -5.16 12.82
N ILE A 115 -0.35 -5.42 12.14
CA ILE A 115 0.74 -6.29 12.63
C ILE A 115 1.32 -5.87 13.99
N GLU A 116 1.26 -4.57 14.30
CA GLU A 116 1.74 -3.99 15.55
C GLU A 116 0.60 -3.33 16.36
N GLY A 117 -0.65 -3.47 15.91
CA GLY A 117 -1.74 -2.59 16.37
C GLY A 117 -1.49 -1.14 15.95
N VAL A 118 -2.04 -0.18 16.70
CA VAL A 118 -1.79 1.24 16.44
C VAL A 118 -0.43 1.64 17.01
N GLU A 119 0.54 1.82 16.11
CA GLU A 119 1.96 2.03 16.46
C GLU A 119 2.65 3.05 15.54
N ASP A 120 3.81 3.52 15.97
CA ASP A 120 4.83 4.16 15.13
C ASP A 120 5.43 3.07 14.22
N ASN A 121 4.72 2.77 13.13
CA ASN A 121 4.88 1.53 12.37
C ASN A 121 6.29 1.37 11.78
N ARG A 122 6.79 0.13 11.77
CA ARG A 122 8.16 -0.18 11.28
C ARG A 122 8.25 -0.46 9.78
N THR A 123 7.29 0.04 9.01
CA THR A 123 7.26 -0.01 7.53
C THR A 123 7.25 1.40 6.97
N HIS A 124 8.21 1.71 6.10
CA HIS A 124 8.42 3.07 5.57
C HIS A 124 9.15 3.01 4.22
N LEU A 125 9.28 4.17 3.57
CA LEU A 125 10.16 4.33 2.41
C LEU A 125 11.61 4.43 2.88
N SER A 126 12.45 3.48 2.51
CA SER A 126 13.89 3.52 2.76
C SER A 126 14.59 4.37 1.72
N GLU A 127 15.54 5.21 2.16
CA GLU A 127 16.36 6.04 1.29
C GLU A 127 17.74 5.42 1.07
N LYS A 128 18.26 5.52 -0.15
CA LYS A 128 19.57 4.99 -0.52
C LYS A 128 20.68 5.92 -0.06
N HIS A 129 21.64 5.37 0.68
CA HIS A 129 22.90 6.02 1.01
C HIS A 129 24.03 4.98 0.98
N GLY A 130 24.53 4.73 -0.23
CA GLY A 130 25.60 3.77 -0.46
C GLY A 130 26.94 4.25 0.12
N PRO A 131 27.76 3.34 0.70
CA PRO A 131 27.54 1.90 0.81
C PRO A 131 26.65 1.49 2.00
N TYR A 132 26.39 2.39 2.95
CA TYR A 132 25.83 2.09 4.28
C TYR A 132 24.48 1.38 4.29
N THR A 133 23.62 1.68 3.31
CA THR A 133 22.27 1.12 3.19
C THR A 133 22.21 -0.14 2.32
N GLN A 134 23.31 -0.52 1.68
CA GLN A 134 23.34 -1.60 0.69
C GLN A 134 24.03 -2.85 1.23
N ARG A 135 23.87 -3.96 0.51
CA ARG A 135 24.53 -5.24 0.80
C ARG A 135 26.03 -5.06 1.07
N ASP A 136 26.58 -5.99 1.84
CA ASP A 136 27.98 -6.15 2.23
C ASP A 136 28.54 -5.10 3.22
N TRP A 137 28.02 -3.87 3.25
CA TRP A 137 28.47 -2.90 4.24
C TRP A 137 28.09 -3.36 5.66
N ASN A 138 29.08 -3.45 6.55
CA ASN A 138 28.94 -4.02 7.90
C ASN A 138 28.26 -5.41 7.90
N GLY A 139 28.48 -6.21 6.85
CA GLY A 139 27.92 -7.56 6.73
C GLY A 139 26.42 -7.61 6.42
N LYS A 140 25.79 -6.49 6.01
CA LYS A 140 24.38 -6.42 5.61
C LYS A 140 24.08 -7.40 4.47
N LYS A 141 22.99 -8.18 4.59
CA LYS A 141 22.65 -9.28 3.65
C LYS A 141 21.75 -8.88 2.48
N VAL A 142 20.96 -7.83 2.66
CA VAL A 142 19.98 -7.35 1.69
C VAL A 142 20.11 -5.85 1.52
N ASP A 143 19.72 -5.33 0.35
CA ASP A 143 19.70 -3.90 0.11
C ASP A 143 18.52 -3.23 0.82
N ASP A 144 18.71 -2.03 1.37
CA ASP A 144 17.57 -1.22 1.80
C ASP A 144 16.80 -0.65 0.60
N VAL A 145 17.49 -0.39 -0.52
CA VAL A 145 16.91 0.12 -1.76
C VAL A 145 17.32 -0.76 -2.92
N ILE A 146 16.32 -1.32 -3.63
CA ILE A 146 16.51 -2.28 -4.72
C ILE A 146 16.90 -1.55 -6.01
N GLU A 147 16.17 -0.51 -6.37
CA GLU A 147 16.37 0.32 -7.56
C GLU A 147 16.12 1.79 -7.20
N GLY A 148 16.71 2.74 -7.95
CA GLY A 148 16.54 4.16 -7.68
C GLY A 148 17.13 4.62 -6.35
N ASN A 149 16.41 5.51 -5.67
CA ASN A 149 16.75 6.06 -4.35
C ASN A 149 15.81 5.58 -3.25
N TRP A 150 14.66 5.02 -3.60
CA TRP A 150 13.62 4.65 -2.66
C TRP A 150 13.14 3.22 -2.84
N SER A 151 12.75 2.58 -1.74
CA SER A 151 12.05 1.30 -1.76
C SER A 151 11.12 1.20 -0.55
N LEU A 152 10.18 0.27 -0.59
CA LEU A 152 9.31 -0.01 0.57
C LEU A 152 9.99 -1.02 1.50
N LYS A 153 10.34 -0.60 2.72
CA LYS A 153 11.05 -1.42 3.69
C LYS A 153 10.21 -1.71 4.93
N THR A 154 10.18 -2.96 5.35
CA THR A 154 9.68 -3.41 6.66
C THR A 154 10.84 -3.89 7.52
N ASN A 155 10.96 -3.40 8.75
CA ASN A 155 12.07 -3.71 9.64
C ASN A 155 11.68 -4.68 10.78
N GLY A 156 12.16 -5.92 10.71
CA GLY A 156 12.13 -6.86 11.85
C GLY A 156 10.75 -7.39 12.25
N LEU A 157 9.72 -7.21 11.41
CA LEU A 157 8.36 -7.66 11.70
C LEU A 157 8.12 -9.12 11.30
N VAL A 158 8.96 -10.03 11.79
CA VAL A 158 8.88 -11.47 11.53
C VAL A 158 8.09 -12.19 12.64
N SER A 159 7.57 -13.38 12.33
CA SER A 159 6.89 -14.28 13.27
C SER A 159 5.65 -13.69 13.96
N ARG A 160 4.97 -12.72 13.31
CA ARG A 160 3.84 -12.00 13.93
C ARG A 160 2.47 -12.59 13.62
N ARG A 161 2.37 -13.48 12.62
CA ARG A 161 1.09 -14.06 12.15
C ARG A 161 0.04 -12.99 11.88
N ASN A 162 0.43 -11.90 11.22
CA ASN A 162 -0.45 -10.76 10.98
C ASN A 162 -0.05 -9.99 9.72
N LEU A 163 -0.99 -9.18 9.21
CA LEU A 163 -0.85 -8.43 7.97
C LEU A 163 0.04 -7.20 8.16
N VAL A 164 1.13 -7.11 7.41
CA VAL A 164 2.08 -5.98 7.47
C VAL A 164 1.45 -4.75 6.82
N TYR A 165 0.97 -4.92 5.59
CA TYR A 165 0.27 -3.89 4.82
C TYR A 165 -0.53 -4.54 3.69
N GLN A 166 -1.50 -3.82 3.17
CA GLN A 166 -2.36 -4.25 2.05
C GLN A 166 -2.73 -3.08 1.15
N THR A 167 -3.08 -3.37 -0.11
CA THR A 167 -3.83 -2.43 -0.94
C THR A 167 -5.25 -2.28 -0.39
N ILE A 168 -5.91 -1.22 -0.81
CA ILE A 168 -7.35 -1.00 -0.61
C ILE A 168 -7.98 -0.54 -1.93
N PRO A 169 -9.27 -0.82 -2.21
CA PRO A 169 -9.89 -0.54 -3.50
C PRO A 169 -9.79 0.92 -3.96
N GLN A 170 -9.77 1.88 -3.03
CA GLN A 170 -9.61 3.30 -3.34
C GLN A 170 -8.20 3.68 -3.83
N ASN A 171 -7.19 2.85 -3.55
CA ASN A 171 -5.80 3.07 -4.00
C ASN A 171 -5.48 2.24 -5.25
N PHE A 172 -5.95 0.99 -5.30
CA PHE A 172 -5.89 0.14 -6.48
C PHE A 172 -7.04 -0.87 -6.43
N ARG A 173 -7.94 -0.80 -7.42
CA ARG A 173 -9.11 -1.69 -7.51
C ARG A 173 -8.85 -2.85 -8.45
N PHE A 174 -8.95 -4.06 -7.90
CA PHE A 174 -9.10 -5.28 -8.70
C PHE A 174 -10.57 -5.38 -9.12
N GLU A 175 -10.87 -4.95 -10.34
CA GLU A 175 -12.24 -4.96 -10.86
C GLU A 175 -12.81 -6.38 -10.88
N ALA A 176 -14.10 -6.51 -10.55
CA ALA A 176 -14.83 -7.77 -10.52
C ALA A 176 -14.62 -8.60 -11.80
N GLY A 177 -14.26 -9.87 -11.63
CA GLY A 177 -14.04 -10.85 -12.69
C GLY A 177 -12.77 -10.62 -13.54
N LYS A 178 -12.04 -9.51 -13.37
CA LYS A 178 -10.81 -9.24 -14.11
C LYS A 178 -9.61 -9.85 -13.43
N THR A 179 -8.70 -10.38 -14.24
CA THR A 179 -7.44 -10.97 -13.77
C THR A 179 -6.26 -10.04 -14.07
N TYR A 180 -5.43 -9.85 -13.07
CA TYR A 180 -4.27 -8.96 -13.07
C TYR A 180 -3.01 -9.77 -12.83
N ARG A 181 -1.91 -9.38 -13.47
CA ARG A 181 -0.58 -9.89 -13.15
C ARG A 181 0.11 -8.92 -12.20
N ILE A 182 0.44 -9.38 -11.01
CA ILE A 182 1.18 -8.62 -10.00
C ILE A 182 2.63 -9.08 -10.04
N THR A 183 3.54 -8.13 -10.26
CA THR A 183 4.98 -8.38 -10.34
C THR A 183 5.71 -7.35 -9.49
N PHE A 184 6.67 -7.77 -8.69
CA PHE A 184 7.51 -6.88 -7.90
C PHE A 184 8.87 -7.53 -7.63
N ASP A 185 9.88 -6.69 -7.44
CA ASP A 185 11.18 -7.10 -6.91
C ASP A 185 11.17 -6.99 -5.39
N TYR A 186 11.84 -7.91 -4.72
CA TYR A 186 11.88 -7.93 -3.26
C TYR A 186 13.21 -8.45 -2.73
N GLU A 187 13.50 -7.98 -1.51
CA GLU A 187 14.55 -8.47 -0.66
C GLU A 187 13.95 -9.11 0.60
N ALA A 188 14.39 -10.31 0.96
CA ALA A 188 13.98 -11.01 2.17
C ALA A 188 15.21 -11.65 2.83
N GLY A 189 15.42 -11.36 4.11
CA GLY A 189 16.56 -11.87 4.87
C GLY A 189 16.48 -13.36 5.20
N SER A 190 15.27 -13.89 5.38
CA SER A 190 15.03 -15.28 5.79
C SER A 190 13.91 -15.91 4.99
N ASP A 191 14.04 -17.21 4.71
CA ASP A 191 13.03 -17.98 4.00
C ASP A 191 11.70 -17.95 4.74
N SER A 192 10.63 -17.75 3.97
CA SER A 192 9.24 -17.90 4.43
C SER A 192 8.85 -17.05 5.64
N THR A 193 9.60 -16.00 5.99
CA THR A 193 9.25 -15.09 7.10
C THR A 193 8.17 -14.09 6.69
N TYR A 194 8.10 -13.77 5.40
CA TYR A 194 7.05 -12.96 4.80
C TYR A 194 6.40 -13.72 3.65
N ALA A 195 5.12 -13.45 3.42
CA ALA A 195 4.36 -14.02 2.33
C ALA A 195 3.63 -12.93 1.55
N PHE A 196 3.56 -13.08 0.22
CA PHE A 196 2.57 -12.39 -0.59
C PHE A 196 1.20 -13.01 -0.31
N VAL A 197 0.19 -12.17 -0.09
CA VAL A 197 -1.16 -12.63 0.18
C VAL A 197 -2.19 -11.95 -0.71
N VAL A 198 -3.23 -12.71 -1.07
CA VAL A 198 -4.46 -12.19 -1.67
C VAL A 198 -5.60 -12.39 -0.68
N GLY A 199 -6.35 -11.32 -0.43
CA GLY A 199 -7.52 -11.33 0.43
C GLY A 199 -8.68 -10.56 -0.19
N LYS A 200 -9.80 -10.53 0.52
CA LYS A 200 -10.96 -9.71 0.16
C LYS A 200 -11.72 -9.27 1.39
N GLY A 201 -12.41 -8.14 1.30
CA GLY A 201 -13.13 -7.54 2.41
C GLY A 201 -12.18 -7.12 3.54
N GLU A 202 -12.73 -6.92 4.73
CA GLU A 202 -11.95 -6.54 5.90
C GLU A 202 -11.15 -7.73 6.46
N PHE A 203 -9.84 -7.52 6.64
CA PHE A 203 -8.97 -8.53 7.26
C PHE A 203 -9.18 -8.57 8.78
N GLN A 204 -9.35 -9.78 9.32
CA GLN A 204 -9.42 -10.03 10.76
C GLN A 204 -8.18 -10.79 11.23
N SER A 205 -7.47 -10.26 12.23
CA SER A 205 -6.31 -10.94 12.79
C SER A 205 -6.69 -12.33 13.31
N GLY A 206 -5.81 -13.32 13.08
CA GLY A 206 -6.11 -14.72 13.35
C GLY A 206 -6.91 -15.47 12.28
N GLN A 207 -7.42 -14.79 11.23
CA GLN A 207 -8.14 -15.42 10.11
C GLN A 207 -7.27 -15.57 8.85
N ALA A 208 -6.01 -15.94 9.01
CA ALA A 208 -5.10 -16.16 7.87
C ALA A 208 -5.56 -17.29 6.93
N SER A 209 -6.42 -18.20 7.39
CA SER A 209 -6.95 -19.34 6.62
C SER A 209 -7.76 -18.93 5.38
N ASN A 210 -8.27 -17.69 5.34
CA ASN A 210 -9.05 -17.19 4.22
C ASN A 210 -8.20 -16.45 3.18
N LEU A 211 -6.89 -16.35 3.40
CA LEU A 211 -5.95 -15.72 2.48
C LEU A 211 -5.37 -16.78 1.54
N GLU A 212 -5.25 -16.43 0.26
CA GLU A 212 -4.29 -17.10 -0.62
C GLU A 212 -2.90 -16.63 -0.21
N MET A 213 -1.99 -17.54 0.13
CA MET A 213 -0.70 -17.21 0.72
C MET A 213 0.46 -17.85 -0.04
N HIS A 214 1.43 -17.02 -0.38
CA HIS A 214 2.65 -17.40 -1.11
C HIS A 214 3.87 -16.97 -0.30
N GLU A 215 4.41 -17.88 0.50
CA GLU A 215 5.64 -17.62 1.25
C GLU A 215 6.81 -17.29 0.31
N LEU A 216 7.55 -16.23 0.64
CA LEU A 216 8.67 -15.76 -0.18
C LEU A 216 10.00 -16.32 0.37
N PRO A 217 10.86 -16.93 -0.47
CA PRO A 217 12.19 -17.36 -0.05
C PRO A 217 13.11 -16.15 0.23
N ASN A 218 14.21 -16.38 0.92
CA ASN A 218 15.27 -15.40 1.07
C ASN A 218 15.86 -15.03 -0.30
N SER A 219 16.46 -13.85 -0.38
CA SER A 219 16.96 -13.27 -1.63
C SER A 219 18.49 -13.13 -1.70
N TRP A 220 19.24 -13.69 -0.75
CA TRP A 220 20.68 -13.43 -0.64
C TRP A 220 21.58 -14.67 -0.60
N THR A 221 21.08 -15.82 -0.15
CA THR A 221 21.89 -17.05 -0.05
C THR A 221 22.31 -17.61 -1.41
N ASP A 222 21.44 -17.46 -2.43
CA ASP A 222 21.62 -17.95 -3.79
C ASP A 222 21.57 -16.84 -4.85
N SER A 223 21.46 -15.57 -4.45
CA SER A 223 21.35 -14.42 -5.35
C SER A 223 22.11 -13.20 -4.83
N LYS A 224 22.76 -12.48 -5.76
CA LYS A 224 23.48 -11.23 -5.47
C LYS A 224 22.60 -9.97 -5.50
N LYS A 225 21.32 -10.12 -5.82
CA LYS A 225 20.35 -9.03 -5.96
C LYS A 225 18.96 -9.48 -5.52
N ALA A 226 18.05 -8.52 -5.39
CA ALA A 226 16.62 -8.77 -5.20
C ALA A 226 16.07 -9.84 -6.14
N LYS A 227 15.15 -10.67 -5.63
CA LYS A 227 14.40 -11.65 -6.43
C LYS A 227 13.15 -10.98 -7.00
N ARG A 228 12.63 -11.52 -8.10
CA ARG A 228 11.37 -11.08 -8.71
C ARG A 228 10.28 -12.10 -8.45
N ALA A 229 9.13 -11.64 -7.97
CA ALA A 229 7.93 -12.46 -7.78
C ALA A 229 6.86 -12.10 -8.82
N THR A 230 5.99 -13.06 -9.17
CA THR A 230 4.88 -12.83 -10.10
C THR A 230 3.68 -13.70 -9.72
N PHE A 231 2.53 -13.07 -9.60
CA PHE A 231 1.26 -13.71 -9.22
C PHE A 231 0.14 -13.30 -10.16
N LEU A 232 -0.88 -14.15 -10.29
CA LEU A 232 -2.13 -13.81 -10.96
C LEU A 232 -3.21 -13.62 -9.91
N VAL A 233 -3.95 -12.50 -9.99
CA VAL A 233 -4.98 -12.14 -9.03
C VAL A 233 -6.26 -11.80 -9.77
N THR A 234 -7.35 -12.49 -9.47
CA THR A 234 -8.68 -12.21 -10.04
C THR A 234 -9.50 -11.43 -9.02
N GLY A 235 -10.05 -10.29 -9.43
CA GLY A 235 -10.94 -9.48 -8.60
C GLY A 235 -12.24 -10.23 -8.30
N ALA A 236 -12.61 -10.31 -7.02
CA ALA A 236 -13.87 -10.88 -6.59
C ALA A 236 -15.06 -10.04 -7.06
N GLU A 237 -16.22 -10.67 -7.25
CA GLU A 237 -17.46 -10.00 -7.66
C GLU A 237 -17.91 -8.89 -6.69
N THR A 238 -17.49 -8.97 -5.42
CA THR A 238 -17.73 -7.96 -4.39
C THR A 238 -16.90 -6.68 -4.58
N GLY A 239 -15.90 -6.67 -5.47
CA GLY A 239 -15.07 -5.49 -5.77
C GLY A 239 -14.09 -5.10 -4.64
N ASP A 240 -13.90 -5.98 -3.67
CA ASP A 240 -13.18 -5.74 -2.41
C ASP A 240 -11.91 -6.59 -2.26
N THR A 241 -11.41 -7.17 -3.36
CA THR A 241 -10.13 -7.87 -3.41
C THR A 241 -8.97 -6.91 -3.15
N TRP A 242 -7.99 -7.38 -2.40
CA TRP A 242 -6.74 -6.69 -2.14
C TRP A 242 -5.56 -7.67 -2.12
N VAL A 243 -4.35 -7.12 -2.26
CA VAL A 243 -3.10 -7.87 -2.10
C VAL A 243 -2.24 -7.21 -1.03
N GLY A 244 -1.35 -7.96 -0.41
CA GLY A 244 -0.51 -7.43 0.65
C GLY A 244 0.68 -8.31 0.98
N ILE A 245 1.43 -7.89 2.01
CA ILE A 245 2.48 -8.69 2.63
C ILE A 245 2.05 -9.07 4.04
N TYR A 246 2.19 -10.35 4.34
CA TYR A 246 1.86 -10.95 5.63
C TYR A 246 3.13 -11.44 6.32
N SER A 247 3.25 -11.19 7.63
CA SER A 247 4.30 -11.78 8.46
C SER A 247 3.85 -13.16 8.92
N THR A 248 4.58 -14.19 8.51
CA THR A 248 4.21 -15.58 8.81
C THR A 248 4.44 -15.92 10.28
N GLY A 249 4.21 -17.19 10.65
CA GLY A 249 4.60 -17.72 11.95
C GLY A 249 6.03 -18.26 12.00
N ASN A 250 6.76 -18.23 10.89
CA ASN A 250 8.08 -18.84 10.78
C ASN A 250 9.13 -17.95 11.46
N ALA A 251 10.12 -18.59 12.08
CA ALA A 251 11.25 -17.90 12.69
C ALA A 251 12.24 -17.42 11.62
N SER A 252 12.95 -16.33 11.92
CA SER A 252 14.06 -15.85 11.09
C SER A 252 15.35 -16.64 11.36
N ASN A 253 16.25 -16.66 10.36
CA ASN A 253 17.53 -17.36 10.36
C ASN A 253 18.68 -16.57 9.69
N THR A 254 18.61 -15.23 9.67
CA THR A 254 19.66 -14.34 9.08
C THR A 254 20.96 -14.30 9.87
#